data_AF-A0A7S0WM04-F1
#
_entry.id   AF-A0A7S0WM04-F1
#
_cell.length_a   1.000
_cell.length_b   1.000
_cell.length_c   1.000
_cell.angle_alpha   90.00
_cell.angle_beta   90.00
_cell.angle_gamma   90.00
#
_symmetry.space_group_name_H-M   'P 1'
#
loop_
_entity.id
_entity.type
_entity.pdbx_description
1 polymer ?
#
loop_
_entity_poly.entity_id
_entity_poly.type
_entity_poly.pdbx_seq_one_letter_code
_entity_poly.pdbx_strand_id
1 'polypeptide(L)'
;LFDMVGYEMLTRILALVTMLSLSPAVKAHVVGGNVAYEESGTSLLGYEAYNASNSSPMPIVIIVPNWDGIHQPSDHYERERAVMLAELGYYAFVADIYGPDALSETAGFQEFGAQAGIYLGNPESFVQRIQAAIDAAKSSAVSIDTSKVVAIGYCFGGT
;
A
#
# COMPACT_ATOMS: atom_id res chain seq x y z
N LEU A 1 3.49 64.95 -9.06
CA LEU A 1 4.47 64.21 -8.24
C LEU A 1 3.75 63.31 -7.21
N PHE A 2 2.70 62.58 -7.61
CA PHE A 2 1.91 61.75 -6.68
C PHE A 2 1.40 60.41 -7.26
N ASP A 3 1.88 59.99 -8.44
CA ASP A 3 1.45 58.72 -9.08
C ASP A 3 2.58 57.68 -9.28
N MET A 4 3.83 58.06 -9.02
CA MET A 4 4.98 57.18 -9.29
C MET A 4 5.24 56.19 -8.15
N VAL A 5 4.84 56.54 -6.92
CA VAL A 5 5.03 55.70 -5.72
C VAL A 5 4.02 54.56 -5.64
N GLY A 6 2.79 54.77 -6.15
CA GLY A 6 1.74 53.75 -6.16
C GLY A 6 2.01 52.60 -7.12
N TYR A 7 2.59 52.90 -8.29
CA TYR A 7 2.91 51.88 -9.31
C TYR A 7 4.08 50.99 -8.86
N GLU A 8 5.11 51.56 -8.23
CA GLU A 8 6.22 50.81 -7.62
C GLU A 8 5.74 49.88 -6.49
N MET A 9 4.81 50.35 -5.66
CA MET A 9 4.24 49.56 -4.56
C MET A 9 3.34 48.43 -5.08
N LEU A 10 2.52 48.68 -6.11
CA LEU A 10 1.67 47.68 -6.75
C LEU A 10 2.50 46.62 -7.50
N THR A 11 3.60 47.02 -8.15
CA THR A 11 4.52 46.11 -8.85
C THR A 11 5.28 45.22 -7.87
N ARG A 12 5.65 45.75 -6.68
CA ARG A 12 6.26 44.96 -5.60
C ARG A 12 5.28 43.98 -4.94
N ILE A 13 4.00 44.34 -4.84
CA ILE A 13 2.95 43.44 -4.32
C ILE A 13 2.65 42.32 -5.34
N LEU A 14 2.64 42.61 -6.65
CA LEU A 14 2.50 41.59 -7.69
C LEU A 14 3.69 40.62 -7.74
N ALA A 15 4.92 41.11 -7.51
CA ALA A 15 6.12 40.27 -7.46
C ALA A 15 6.20 39.37 -6.21
N LEU A 16 5.47 39.71 -5.13
CA LEU A 16 5.41 38.89 -3.92
C LEU A 16 4.41 37.72 -4.04
N VAL A 17 3.38 37.85 -4.87
CA VAL A 17 2.35 36.81 -5.07
C VAL A 17 2.81 35.71 -6.04
N THR A 18 3.78 35.98 -6.92
CA THR A 18 4.39 34.96 -7.80
C THR A 18 5.46 34.09 -7.13
N MET A 19 5.86 34.40 -5.89
CA MET A 19 6.70 33.52 -5.05
C MET A 19 5.89 32.48 -4.25
N LEU A 20 4.65 32.18 -4.66
CA LEU A 20 3.98 30.99 -4.17
C LEU A 20 4.73 29.78 -4.71
N SER A 21 5.50 29.19 -3.80
CA SER A 21 6.60 28.29 -4.07
C SER A 21 6.14 27.09 -4.87
N LEU A 22 6.67 26.92 -6.09
CA LEU A 22 6.88 25.59 -6.63
C LEU A 22 7.85 24.89 -5.67
N SER A 23 7.32 24.29 -4.60
CA SER A 23 8.09 23.31 -3.86
C SER A 23 8.36 22.19 -4.86
N PRO A 24 9.62 21.87 -5.18
CA PRO A 24 9.89 20.70 -6.00
C PRO A 24 9.19 19.54 -5.31
N ALA A 25 8.35 18.82 -6.03
CA ALA A 25 7.79 17.58 -5.53
C ALA A 25 9.00 16.70 -5.18
N VAL A 26 9.31 16.60 -3.89
CA VAL A 26 10.26 15.62 -3.39
C VAL A 26 9.65 14.30 -3.81
N LYS A 27 10.24 13.67 -4.83
CA LYS A 27 9.81 12.33 -5.23
C LYS A 27 9.85 11.47 -3.97
N ALA A 28 8.71 10.85 -3.64
CA ALA A 28 8.65 9.90 -2.54
C ALA A 28 9.73 8.84 -2.77
N HIS A 29 10.58 8.62 -1.77
CA HIS A 29 11.55 7.54 -1.83
C HIS A 29 10.83 6.27 -1.38
N VAL A 30 10.03 5.71 -2.28
CA VAL A 30 9.30 4.48 -1.98
C VAL A 30 10.25 3.29 -2.04
N VAL A 31 10.26 2.52 -0.96
CA VAL A 31 10.92 1.23 -0.84
C VAL A 31 9.84 0.18 -0.69
N GLY A 32 10.03 -0.98 -1.32
CA GLY A 32 9.13 -2.11 -1.15
C GLY A 32 9.86 -3.44 -1.31
N GLY A 33 9.27 -4.49 -0.75
CA GLY A 33 9.89 -5.81 -0.70
C GLY A 33 8.98 -6.87 -0.08
N ASN A 34 9.40 -8.12 -0.21
CA ASN A 34 8.65 -9.25 0.33
C ASN A 34 8.88 -9.38 1.84
N VAL A 35 7.81 -9.70 2.57
CA VAL A 35 7.83 -9.97 4.01
C VAL A 35 7.32 -11.38 4.24
N ALA A 36 8.18 -12.25 4.76
CA ALA A 36 7.80 -13.60 5.15
C ALA A 36 7.09 -13.58 6.51
N TYR A 37 5.99 -14.31 6.61
CA TYR A 37 5.25 -14.52 7.85
C TYR A 37 4.54 -15.88 7.82
N GLU A 38 3.84 -16.22 8.88
CA GLU A 38 3.19 -17.53 9.02
C GLU A 38 1.81 -17.38 9.66
N GLU A 39 0.89 -18.26 9.29
CA GLU A 39 -0.37 -18.46 9.99
C GLU A 39 -0.67 -19.95 10.05
N SER A 40 -0.84 -20.47 11.27
CA SER A 40 -1.15 -21.87 11.57
C SER A 40 -0.30 -22.91 10.81
N GLY A 41 1.02 -22.71 10.74
CA GLY A 41 1.93 -23.62 10.04
C GLY A 41 2.03 -23.40 8.53
N THR A 42 1.26 -22.46 7.95
CA THR A 42 1.38 -22.11 6.53
C THR A 42 2.32 -20.92 6.37
N SER A 43 3.36 -21.11 5.56
CA SER A 43 4.24 -20.03 5.13
C SER A 43 3.53 -19.07 4.18
N LEU A 44 3.60 -17.78 4.47
CA LEU A 44 3.01 -16.70 3.70
C LEU A 44 4.10 -15.68 3.32
N LEU A 45 3.96 -15.06 2.15
CA LEU A 45 4.93 -14.10 1.64
C LEU A 45 4.22 -12.86 1.12
N GLY A 46 4.01 -11.89 2.01
CA GLY A 46 3.36 -10.62 1.69
C GLY A 46 4.33 -9.65 1.02
N TYR A 47 3.81 -8.48 0.65
CA TYR A 47 4.61 -7.39 0.07
C TYR A 47 4.37 -6.08 0.83
N GLU A 48 5.43 -5.45 1.32
CA GLU A 48 5.35 -4.12 1.93
C GLU A 48 5.79 -3.03 0.95
N ALA A 49 5.22 -1.84 1.09
CA ALA A 49 5.70 -0.63 0.45
C ALA A 49 5.51 0.58 1.39
N TYR A 50 6.52 1.43 1.46
CA TYR A 50 6.50 2.64 2.30
C TYR A 50 7.47 3.70 1.77
N ASN A 51 7.24 4.96 2.14
CA ASN A 51 8.14 6.06 1.81
C ASN A 51 9.23 6.16 2.89
N ALA A 52 10.46 5.75 2.57
CA ALA A 52 11.61 5.75 3.49
C ALA A 52 12.06 7.16 3.91
N SER A 53 11.62 8.21 3.20
CA SER A 53 11.84 9.60 3.59
C SER A 53 10.81 10.12 4.59
N ASN A 54 9.78 9.33 4.94
CA ASN A 54 8.77 9.76 5.90
C ASN A 54 9.31 9.70 7.33
N SER A 55 9.26 10.83 8.03
CA SER A 55 9.73 10.95 9.42
C SER A 55 8.63 10.74 10.45
N SER A 56 7.36 10.77 10.03
CA SER A 56 6.21 10.56 10.91
C SER A 56 5.78 9.09 10.91
N PRO A 57 5.29 8.55 12.04
CA PRO A 57 4.70 7.21 12.07
C PRO A 57 3.59 7.06 11.02
N MET A 58 3.75 6.09 10.13
CA MET A 58 2.86 5.89 9.00
C MET A 58 1.62 5.07 9.42
N PRO A 59 0.39 5.52 9.15
CA PRO A 59 -0.78 4.67 9.29
C PRO A 59 -0.69 3.46 8.34
N ILE A 60 -1.24 2.33 8.76
CA ILE A 60 -1.13 1.05 8.08
C ILE A 60 -2.36 0.84 7.18
N VAL A 61 -2.12 0.49 5.91
CA VAL A 61 -3.15 0.02 4.98
C VAL A 61 -2.83 -1.41 4.56
N ILE A 62 -3.70 -2.34 4.93
CA ILE A 62 -3.64 -3.72 4.45
C ILE A 62 -4.42 -3.80 3.13
N ILE A 63 -3.80 -4.38 2.10
CA ILE A 63 -4.42 -4.66 0.81
C ILE A 63 -4.67 -6.16 0.75
N VAL A 64 -5.95 -6.54 0.73
CA VAL A 64 -6.38 -7.92 0.53
C VAL A 64 -6.53 -8.14 -0.98
N PRO A 65 -5.84 -9.13 -1.56
CA PRO A 65 -5.70 -9.24 -2.99
C PRO A 65 -6.98 -9.69 -3.65
N ASN A 66 -6.99 -9.55 -4.97
CA ASN A 66 -7.97 -10.20 -5.80
C ASN A 66 -7.81 -11.74 -5.77
N TRP A 67 -8.74 -12.43 -6.44
CA TRP A 67 -8.92 -13.89 -6.36
C TRP A 67 -7.75 -14.74 -6.90
N ASP A 68 -6.85 -14.20 -7.74
CA ASP A 68 -5.70 -14.92 -8.31
C ASP A 68 -4.46 -14.93 -7.39
N GLY A 69 -4.53 -14.28 -6.23
CA GLY A 69 -3.45 -14.21 -5.24
C GLY A 69 -2.40 -13.19 -5.62
N ILE A 70 -1.18 -13.30 -5.05
CA ILE A 70 -0.14 -12.26 -5.23
C ILE A 70 1.19 -12.74 -5.83
N HIS A 71 1.21 -13.98 -6.32
CA HIS A 71 2.44 -14.67 -6.75
C HIS A 71 2.40 -15.11 -8.21
N GLN A 72 1.40 -14.66 -8.98
CA GLN A 72 1.33 -14.96 -10.40
C GLN A 72 2.35 -14.12 -11.19
N PRO A 73 2.91 -14.61 -12.31
CA PRO A 73 3.81 -13.84 -13.15
C PRO A 73 3.18 -12.53 -13.67
N SER A 74 1.87 -12.50 -13.82
CA SER A 74 1.09 -11.31 -14.20
C SER A 74 0.64 -10.46 -13.02
N ASP A 75 0.86 -10.91 -11.78
CA ASP A 75 0.38 -10.18 -10.62
C ASP A 75 1.37 -9.10 -10.17
N HIS A 76 1.02 -7.86 -10.52
CA HIS A 76 1.70 -6.65 -10.10
C HIS A 76 0.74 -5.61 -9.54
N TYR A 77 -0.57 -5.82 -9.68
CA TYR A 77 -1.54 -4.76 -9.50
C TYR A 77 -1.58 -4.31 -8.04
N GLU A 78 -1.73 -5.21 -7.10
CA GLU A 78 -1.79 -4.91 -5.67
C GLU A 78 -0.46 -4.32 -5.16
N ARG A 79 0.67 -4.76 -5.71
CA ARG A 79 2.00 -4.19 -5.38
C ARG A 79 2.13 -2.76 -5.88
N GLU A 80 1.67 -2.46 -7.09
CA GLU A 80 1.59 -1.08 -7.61
C GLU A 80 0.66 -0.22 -6.74
N ARG A 81 -0.46 -0.76 -6.26
CA ARG A 81 -1.36 -0.06 -5.34
C ARG A 81 -0.71 0.20 -3.98
N ALA A 82 0.09 -0.73 -3.47
CA ALA A 82 0.89 -0.51 -2.27
C ALA A 82 1.90 0.62 -2.47
N VAL A 83 2.57 0.68 -3.62
CA VAL A 83 3.48 1.79 -3.97
C VAL A 83 2.73 3.13 -4.00
N MET A 84 1.56 3.21 -4.63
CA MET A 84 0.76 4.43 -4.66
C MET A 84 0.34 4.88 -3.26
N LEU A 85 -0.04 3.95 -2.38
CA LEU A 85 -0.36 4.27 -0.98
C LEU A 85 0.88 4.76 -0.22
N ALA A 86 2.04 4.18 -0.48
CA ALA A 86 3.30 4.63 0.08
C ALA A 86 3.65 6.06 -0.35
N GLU A 87 3.41 6.43 -1.61
CA GLU A 87 3.56 7.80 -2.12
C GLU A 87 2.66 8.80 -1.38
N LEU A 88 1.49 8.35 -0.92
CA LEU A 88 0.54 9.15 -0.12
C LEU A 88 0.89 9.19 1.37
N GLY A 89 1.96 8.52 1.82
CA GLY A 89 2.44 8.54 3.21
C GLY A 89 1.92 7.41 4.10
N TYR A 90 1.32 6.37 3.52
CA TYR A 90 0.90 5.17 4.26
C TYR A 90 2.02 4.13 4.27
N TYR A 91 2.02 3.27 5.28
CA TYR A 91 2.70 1.98 5.22
C TYR A 91 1.69 0.99 4.64
N ALA A 92 1.95 0.50 3.43
CA ALA A 92 1.06 -0.40 2.73
C ALA A 92 1.59 -1.83 2.78
N PHE A 93 0.70 -2.79 3.06
CA PHE A 93 1.05 -4.20 3.13
C PHE A 93 0.05 -5.02 2.34
N VAL A 94 0.51 -5.71 1.29
CA VAL A 94 -0.30 -6.65 0.52
C VAL A 94 -0.28 -8.00 1.24
N ALA A 95 -1.46 -8.45 1.66
CA ALA A 95 -1.64 -9.73 2.32
C ALA A 95 -1.48 -10.88 1.32
N ASP A 96 -0.69 -11.88 1.68
CA ASP A 96 -0.73 -13.19 1.05
C ASP A 96 -1.78 -14.05 1.77
N ILE A 97 -2.80 -14.47 1.03
CA ILE A 97 -3.88 -15.30 1.56
C ILE A 97 -3.60 -16.79 1.32
N TYR A 98 -2.87 -17.11 0.25
CA TYR A 98 -2.77 -18.47 -0.25
C TYR A 98 -1.43 -19.11 0.14
N GLY A 99 -0.35 -18.34 0.16
CA GLY A 99 1.02 -18.81 0.22
C GLY A 99 1.67 -18.82 -1.17
N PRO A 100 3.02 -18.70 -1.24
CA PRO A 100 3.75 -18.58 -2.50
C PRO A 100 3.65 -19.82 -3.39
N ASP A 101 3.52 -21.00 -2.79
CA ASP A 101 3.50 -22.29 -3.50
C ASP A 101 2.08 -22.82 -3.74
N ALA A 102 1.05 -22.07 -3.36
CA ALA A 102 -0.34 -22.53 -3.42
C ALA A 102 -0.88 -22.66 -4.85
N LEU A 103 -0.32 -21.88 -5.78
CA LEU A 103 -0.69 -21.88 -7.19
C LEU A 103 0.58 -22.00 -8.03
N SER A 104 0.54 -22.83 -9.06
CA SER A 104 1.60 -22.91 -10.07
C SER A 104 1.64 -21.62 -10.90
N GLU A 105 2.82 -21.26 -11.43
CA GLU A 105 2.97 -20.16 -12.39
C GLU A 105 2.14 -20.33 -13.67
N THR A 106 1.69 -21.56 -13.97
CA THR A 106 0.82 -21.86 -15.12
C THR A 106 -0.65 -22.07 -14.72
N ALA A 107 -1.03 -21.71 -13.48
CA ALA A 107 -2.41 -21.81 -13.02
C ALA A 107 -3.34 -20.94 -13.88
N GLY A 108 -4.57 -21.42 -14.09
CA GLY A 108 -5.58 -20.75 -14.88
C GLY A 108 -6.82 -20.40 -14.08
N PHE A 109 -7.85 -19.97 -14.81
CA PHE A 109 -9.13 -19.54 -14.27
C PHE A 109 -9.76 -20.56 -13.30
N GLN A 110 -9.64 -21.86 -13.60
CA GLN A 110 -10.26 -22.92 -12.80
C GLN A 110 -9.53 -23.11 -11.47
N GLU A 111 -8.20 -23.12 -11.49
CA GLU A 111 -7.36 -23.22 -10.30
C GLU A 111 -7.50 -21.99 -9.40
N PHE A 112 -7.53 -20.78 -9.98
CA PHE A 112 -7.77 -19.54 -9.23
C PHE A 112 -9.14 -19.58 -8.55
N GLY A 113 -10.18 -19.98 -9.29
CA GLY A 113 -11.53 -20.11 -8.73
C GLY A 113 -11.61 -21.15 -7.61
N ALA A 114 -10.95 -22.29 -7.78
CA ALA A 114 -10.89 -23.33 -6.75
C ALA A 114 -10.17 -22.84 -5.49
N GLN A 115 -9.03 -22.17 -5.65
CA GLN A 115 -8.23 -21.65 -4.54
C GLN A 115 -8.98 -20.54 -3.77
N ALA A 116 -9.56 -19.58 -4.47
CA ALA A 116 -10.43 -18.57 -3.86
C ALA A 116 -11.63 -19.21 -3.17
N GLY A 117 -12.21 -20.25 -3.77
CA GLY A 117 -13.35 -21.00 -3.25
C GLY A 117 -13.10 -21.63 -1.88
N ILE A 118 -11.85 -22.03 -1.56
CA ILE A 118 -11.48 -22.55 -0.23
C ILE A 118 -11.78 -21.50 0.85
N TYR A 119 -11.37 -20.26 0.61
CA TYR A 119 -11.49 -19.16 1.57
C TYR A 119 -12.87 -18.52 1.57
N LEU A 120 -13.53 -18.42 0.41
CA LEU A 120 -14.94 -18.00 0.33
C LEU A 120 -15.87 -18.99 1.05
N GLY A 121 -15.56 -20.28 0.99
CA GLY A 121 -16.29 -21.33 1.72
C GLY A 121 -15.92 -21.42 3.21
N ASN A 122 -14.86 -20.74 3.65
CA ASN A 122 -14.39 -20.74 5.03
C ASN A 122 -13.96 -19.32 5.48
N PRO A 123 -14.94 -18.45 5.81
CA PRO A 123 -14.66 -17.07 6.20
C PRO A 123 -13.76 -16.94 7.42
N GLU A 124 -13.79 -17.90 8.35
CA GLU A 124 -12.93 -17.88 9.53
C GLU A 124 -11.45 -17.98 9.13
N SER A 125 -11.11 -18.95 8.27
CA SER A 125 -9.74 -19.10 7.75
C SER A 125 -9.32 -17.89 6.93
N PHE A 126 -10.23 -17.30 6.16
CA PHE A 126 -9.93 -16.08 5.40
C PHE A 126 -9.58 -14.89 6.31
N VAL A 127 -10.38 -14.66 7.36
CA VAL A 127 -10.11 -13.62 8.36
C VAL A 127 -8.80 -13.90 9.11
N GLN A 128 -8.49 -15.16 9.42
CA GLN A 128 -7.21 -15.53 10.05
C GLN A 128 -6.00 -15.15 9.17
N ARG A 129 -6.06 -15.37 7.85
CA ARG A 129 -5.02 -14.93 6.91
C ARG A 129 -4.83 -13.41 6.91
N ILE A 130 -5.94 -12.66 6.90
CA ILE A 130 -5.90 -11.20 6.94
C ILE A 130 -5.33 -10.72 8.28
N GLN A 131 -5.72 -11.35 9.40
CA GLN A 131 -5.20 -11.02 10.71
C GLN A 131 -3.69 -11.27 10.82
N ALA A 132 -3.20 -12.38 10.26
CA ALA A 132 -1.77 -12.65 10.20
C ALA A 132 -0.99 -11.60 9.39
N ALA A 133 -1.57 -11.11 8.29
CA ALA A 133 -0.99 -10.00 7.53
C ALA A 133 -0.99 -8.68 8.33
N ILE A 134 -2.04 -8.38 9.09
CA ILE A 134 -2.08 -7.23 10.01
C ILE A 134 -0.96 -7.33 11.05
N ASP A 135 -0.76 -8.51 11.64
CA ASP A 135 0.22 -8.73 12.68
C ASP A 135 1.66 -8.67 12.13
N ALA A 136 1.87 -9.18 10.91
CA ALA A 136 3.13 -9.03 10.18
C ALA A 136 3.43 -7.54 9.90
N ALA A 137 2.46 -6.79 9.39
CA ALA A 137 2.59 -5.35 9.13
C ALA A 137 2.93 -4.57 10.40
N LYS A 138 2.27 -4.86 11.52
CA LYS A 138 2.54 -4.23 12.83
C LYS A 138 3.92 -4.57 13.40
N SER A 139 4.56 -5.62 12.89
CA SER A 139 5.89 -6.05 13.30
C SER A 139 7.01 -5.47 12.43
N SER A 140 6.69 -4.62 11.45
CA SER A 140 7.69 -3.98 10.60
C SER A 140 8.66 -3.12 11.42
N ALA A 141 9.92 -3.09 10.98
CA ALA A 141 10.99 -2.34 11.65
C ALA A 141 10.93 -0.82 11.37
N VAL A 142 10.04 -0.39 10.48
CA VAL A 142 9.90 1.03 10.10
C VAL A 142 8.92 1.77 11.01
N SER A 143 8.95 3.10 10.97
CA SER A 143 8.10 3.94 11.82
C SER A 143 6.63 3.87 11.36
N ILE A 144 5.80 3.13 12.10
CA ILE A 144 4.37 2.90 11.82
C ILE A 144 3.49 3.29 13.01
N ASP A 145 2.28 3.77 12.73
CA ASP A 145 1.24 4.07 13.71
C ASP A 145 0.31 2.85 13.85
N THR A 146 0.65 1.93 14.77
CA THR A 146 -0.11 0.69 14.97
C THR A 146 -1.52 0.89 15.54
N SER A 147 -1.87 2.11 15.95
CA SER A 147 -3.22 2.48 16.36
C SER A 147 -4.14 2.81 15.17
N LYS A 148 -3.57 3.03 13.98
CA LYS A 148 -4.29 3.36 12.74
C LYS A 148 -4.05 2.30 11.70
N VAL A 149 -4.95 1.33 11.68
CA VAL A 149 -4.94 0.24 10.71
C VAL A 149 -6.25 0.23 9.98
N VAL A 150 -6.19 0.21 8.65
CA VAL A 150 -7.35 -0.02 7.78
C VAL A 150 -7.03 -1.16 6.82
N ALA A 151 -8.06 -1.87 6.38
CA ALA A 151 -7.96 -2.86 5.33
C ALA A 151 -8.80 -2.41 4.13
N ILE A 152 -8.28 -2.61 2.93
CA ILE A 152 -8.98 -2.46 1.66
C ILE A 152 -8.83 -3.77 0.87
N GLY A 153 -9.75 -4.02 -0.05
CA GLY A 153 -9.72 -5.26 -0.82
C GLY A 153 -10.26 -5.09 -2.24
N TYR A 154 -9.78 -5.96 -3.12
CA TYR A 154 -10.20 -6.00 -4.52
C TYR A 154 -11.01 -7.26 -4.80
N CYS A 155 -12.26 -7.11 -5.25
CA CYS A 155 -13.14 -8.22 -5.61
C CYS A 155 -13.26 -9.26 -4.47
N PHE A 156 -12.60 -10.42 -4.59
CA PHE A 156 -12.44 -11.43 -3.53
C PHE A 156 -11.98 -10.80 -2.21
N GLY A 157 -10.94 -9.97 -2.23
CA GLY A 157 -10.42 -9.33 -1.03
C GLY A 157 -11.38 -8.34 -0.37
N GLY A 158 -12.42 -7.89 -1.08
CA GLY A 158 -13.41 -6.95 -0.56
C GLY A 158 -14.67 -7.58 0.04
N THR A 159 -14.80 -8.91 0.01
CA THR A 159 -15.93 -9.67 0.57
C THR A 159 -15.85 -9.75 2.08
#